data_AF-A0A967X5Z6-F1
#
_entry.id   AF-A0A967X5Z6-F1
#
_cell.length_a   1.000
_cell.length_b   1.000
_cell.length_c   1.000
_cell.angle_alpha   90.00
_cell.angle_beta   90.00
_cell.angle_gamma   90.00
#
_symmetry.space_group_name_H-M   'P 1'
#
loop_
_entity.id
_entity.type
_entity.pdbx_description
1 polymer ?
#
loop_
_entity_poly.entity_id
_entity_poly.type
_entity_poly.pdbx_seq_one_letter_code
_entity_poly.pdbx_strand_id
1 'polypeptide(L)'
;VHGTTAAFRLARNVPLTAGRFIDEDDLLERRRVAVVGRLVVDELFGGESPLGERLFLGGVPFRIVGVMARRGVFDGANEDEVIVVPLTTAMRRLFNVDYLDRIYVQAASEDALPTARRQITTLLRARHTARPDDFSIQDQTAVMRAQQQAGGSLSRVVIGLSALALGLGGVGLLAVSLLSVRERYPEIGLRLAVGGRPRDILLQFFTEAVLISVLGAAAGLAVGVVGIEIGSALTRWPMLLSWQAAVYPFSISVAIALVFGAYPALRAARLDPIRALHSR
;
A
#
# COMPACT_ATOMS: atom_id res chain seq x y z
N VAL A 1 6.77 -10.41 24.77
CA VAL A 1 6.85 -9.45 25.89
C VAL A 1 8.16 -8.68 25.79
N HIS A 2 8.15 -7.35 25.94
CA HIS A 2 9.34 -6.50 25.87
C HIS A 2 9.51 -5.71 27.17
N GLY A 3 10.73 -5.76 27.73
CA GLY A 3 11.15 -4.88 28.82
C GLY A 3 11.69 -3.57 28.26
N THR A 4 11.09 -2.43 28.59
CA THR A 4 11.49 -1.14 28.02
C THR A 4 11.59 -0.04 29.06
N THR A 5 12.23 1.07 28.68
CA THR A 5 12.27 2.31 29.46
C THR A 5 11.15 3.26 29.04
N ALA A 6 10.88 4.30 29.83
CA ALA A 6 9.91 5.33 29.49
C ALA A 6 10.21 6.00 28.13
N ALA A 7 11.50 6.17 27.81
CA ALA A 7 11.98 6.74 26.54
C ALA A 7 11.62 5.91 25.30
N PHE A 8 11.28 4.62 25.46
CA PHE A 8 10.86 3.76 24.34
C PHE A 8 9.66 4.33 23.58
N ARG A 9 8.70 4.93 24.30
CA ARG A 9 7.51 5.54 23.68
C ARG A 9 7.87 6.63 22.68
N LEU A 10 8.85 7.47 23.03
CA LEU A 10 9.33 8.55 22.18
C LEU A 10 10.15 7.98 21.02
N ALA A 11 11.12 7.12 21.32
CA ALA A 11 12.02 6.55 20.32
C ALA A 11 11.30 5.73 19.23
N ARG A 12 10.19 5.05 19.58
CA ARG A 12 9.38 4.26 18.65
C ARG A 12 8.08 4.93 18.23
N ASN A 13 7.82 6.17 18.68
CA ASN A 13 6.58 6.90 18.48
C ASN A 13 5.34 6.01 18.70
N VAL A 14 5.17 5.52 19.93
CA VAL A 14 4.07 4.61 20.30
C VAL A 14 2.88 5.42 20.81
N PRO A 15 1.82 5.62 19.99
CA PRO A 15 0.58 6.23 20.46
C PRO A 15 -0.16 5.30 21.43
N LEU A 16 -0.83 5.91 22.42
CA LEU A 16 -1.72 5.22 23.34
C LEU A 16 -3.16 5.50 22.95
N THR A 17 -4.02 4.50 23.06
CA THR A 17 -5.47 4.73 23.00
C THR A 17 -6.05 5.02 24.38
N ALA A 18 -5.51 4.40 25.43
CA ALA A 18 -6.04 4.54 26.78
C ALA A 18 -4.96 4.36 27.85
N GLY A 19 -5.19 4.96 29.02
CA GLY A 19 -4.29 4.87 30.17
C GLY A 19 -2.99 5.65 29.99
N ARG A 20 -1.92 5.15 30.60
CA ARG A 20 -0.58 5.75 30.56
C ARG A 20 0.48 4.76 30.11
N PHE A 21 1.62 5.27 29.64
CA PHE A 21 2.80 4.45 29.41
C PHE A 21 3.57 4.21 30.72
N ILE A 22 4.62 3.39 30.64
CA ILE A 22 5.61 3.20 31.70
C ILE A 22 6.34 4.52 31.96
N ASP A 23 6.50 4.87 33.22
CA ASP A 23 7.25 6.04 33.69
C ASP A 23 8.56 5.65 34.41
N GLU A 24 9.33 6.63 34.85
CA GLU A 24 10.59 6.41 35.57
C GLU A 24 10.36 5.79 36.96
N ASP A 25 9.26 6.14 37.63
CA ASP A 25 8.92 5.57 38.95
C ASP A 25 8.65 4.07 38.85
N ASP A 26 7.95 3.62 37.80
CA ASP A 26 7.71 2.21 37.52
C ASP A 26 9.03 1.43 37.32
N LEU A 27 10.05 2.06 36.72
CA LEU A 27 11.37 1.48 36.53
C LEU A 27 12.16 1.41 37.84
N LEU A 28 12.17 2.50 38.62
CA LEU A 28 12.90 2.60 39.89
C LEU A 28 12.33 1.65 40.94
N GLU A 29 11.02 1.63 41.09
CA GLU A 29 10.33 0.77 42.07
C GLU A 29 10.12 -0.67 41.57
N ARG A 30 10.53 -0.97 40.33
CA ARG A 30 10.32 -2.29 39.68
C ARG A 30 8.84 -2.71 39.74
N ARG A 31 7.94 -1.77 39.44
CA ARG A 31 6.50 -2.02 39.50
C ARG A 31 6.11 -3.09 38.49
N ARG A 32 5.13 -3.90 38.88
CA ARG A 32 4.52 -4.94 38.03
C ARG A 32 3.37 -4.34 37.24
N VAL A 33 3.70 -3.46 36.29
CA VAL A 33 2.74 -2.84 35.39
C VAL A 33 2.99 -3.28 33.95
N ALA A 34 1.93 -3.34 33.16
CA ALA A 34 2.00 -3.70 31.74
C ALA A 34 1.23 -2.70 30.88
N VAL A 35 1.75 -2.47 29.68
CA VAL A 35 1.08 -1.76 28.60
C VAL A 35 0.88 -2.77 27.47
N VAL A 36 -0.34 -2.93 26.99
CA VAL A 36 -0.70 -4.01 26.06
C VAL A 36 -1.05 -3.48 24.67
N GLY A 37 -0.70 -4.25 23.64
CA GLY A 37 -1.09 -4.00 22.26
C GLY A 37 -2.57 -4.28 22.02
N ARG A 38 -3.11 -3.76 20.92
CA ARG A 38 -4.55 -3.84 20.63
C ARG A 38 -5.04 -5.27 20.45
N LEU A 39 -4.27 -6.13 19.77
CA LEU A 39 -4.70 -7.50 19.51
C LEU A 39 -4.79 -8.32 20.80
N VAL A 40 -3.88 -8.09 21.74
CA VAL A 40 -3.93 -8.72 23.08
C VAL A 40 -5.23 -8.38 23.82
N VAL A 41 -5.73 -7.16 23.66
CA VAL A 41 -7.02 -6.74 24.25
C VAL A 41 -8.19 -7.44 23.56
N ASP A 42 -8.16 -7.47 22.23
CA ASP A 42 -9.23 -8.08 21.44
C ASP A 42 -9.34 -9.59 21.75
N GLU A 43 -8.21 -10.29 21.89
CA GLU A 43 -8.16 -11.74 22.15
C GLU A 43 -8.46 -12.13 23.60
N LEU A 44 -7.93 -11.39 24.59
CA LEU A 44 -8.03 -11.77 26.00
C LEU A 44 -9.22 -11.12 26.73
N PHE A 45 -9.68 -9.96 26.26
CA PHE A 45 -10.71 -9.17 26.93
C PHE A 45 -11.94 -8.93 26.05
N GLY A 46 -12.00 -9.50 24.84
CA GLY A 46 -13.16 -9.39 23.95
C GLY A 46 -13.53 -7.96 23.56
N GLY A 47 -12.57 -7.02 23.65
CA GLY A 47 -12.78 -5.60 23.41
C GLY A 47 -13.24 -4.77 24.62
N GLU A 48 -13.40 -5.38 25.80
CA GLU A 48 -13.63 -4.66 27.06
C GLU A 48 -12.38 -3.91 27.53
N SER A 49 -12.57 -2.94 28.44
CA SER A 49 -11.45 -2.12 28.94
C SER A 49 -10.52 -2.99 29.81
N PRO A 50 -9.25 -3.18 29.42
CA PRO A 50 -8.31 -3.99 30.19
C PRO A 50 -7.64 -3.19 31.31
N LEU A 51 -7.93 -1.89 31.46
CA LEU A 51 -7.22 -1.03 32.40
C LEU A 51 -7.53 -1.42 33.85
N GLY A 52 -6.48 -1.62 34.64
CA GLY A 52 -6.59 -2.04 36.04
C GLY A 52 -6.61 -3.55 36.24
N GLU A 53 -6.92 -4.32 35.19
CA GLU A 53 -6.93 -5.77 35.24
C GLU A 53 -5.54 -6.38 35.39
N ARG A 54 -5.49 -7.64 35.81
CA ARG A 54 -4.24 -8.38 36.00
C ARG A 54 -4.00 -9.34 34.85
N LEU A 55 -2.85 -9.21 34.22
CA LEU A 55 -2.34 -10.12 33.19
C LEU A 55 -1.18 -10.95 33.76
N PHE A 56 -1.25 -12.27 33.60
CA PHE A 56 -0.17 -13.17 34.03
C PHE A 56 0.82 -13.37 32.90
N LEU A 57 2.08 -12.99 33.15
CA LEU A 57 3.20 -13.19 32.23
C LEU A 57 4.19 -14.16 32.89
N GLY A 58 4.32 -15.37 32.36
CA GLY A 58 5.22 -16.39 32.94
C GLY A 58 4.92 -16.70 34.41
N GLY A 59 3.63 -16.69 34.81
CA GLY A 59 3.20 -16.90 36.20
C GLY A 59 3.30 -15.67 37.11
N VAL A 60 3.82 -14.54 36.64
CA VAL A 60 3.91 -13.29 37.41
C VAL A 60 2.75 -12.36 37.06
N PRO A 61 1.98 -11.85 38.03
CA PRO A 61 0.86 -10.94 37.75
C PRO A 61 1.34 -9.50 37.50
N PHE A 62 0.90 -8.91 36.40
CA PHE A 62 1.11 -7.51 36.02
C PHE A 62 -0.22 -6.78 35.93
N ARG A 63 -0.29 -5.57 36.47
CA ARG A 63 -1.48 -4.71 36.33
C ARG A 63 -1.40 -3.93 35.02
N ILE A 64 -2.44 -3.98 34.21
CA ILE A 64 -2.49 -3.23 32.96
C ILE A 64 -2.76 -1.76 33.27
N VAL A 65 -1.88 -0.87 32.78
CA VAL A 65 -1.97 0.59 33.01
C VAL A 65 -2.16 1.39 31.73
N GLY A 66 -2.03 0.75 30.57
CA GLY A 66 -2.19 1.41 29.28
C GLY A 66 -2.45 0.44 28.13
N VAL A 67 -3.04 0.97 27.07
CA VAL A 67 -3.32 0.27 25.82
C VAL A 67 -2.73 1.05 24.65
N MET A 68 -1.90 0.39 23.85
CA MET A 68 -1.30 0.96 22.65
C MET A 68 -2.34 1.06 21.52
N ALA A 69 -2.22 2.10 20.69
CA ALA A 69 -3.03 2.19 19.49
C ALA A 69 -2.57 1.18 18.43
N ARG A 70 -3.50 0.79 17.55
CA ARG A 70 -3.24 -0.21 16.52
C ARG A 70 -2.19 0.32 15.52
N ARG A 71 -1.12 -0.44 15.31
CA ARG A 71 -0.03 -0.13 14.36
C ARG A 71 0.10 -1.17 13.25
N GLY A 72 -0.45 -2.37 13.46
CA GLY A 72 -0.35 -3.48 12.51
C GLY A 72 1.06 -4.08 12.47
N VAL A 73 1.38 -4.68 11.33
CA VAL A 73 2.66 -5.36 11.11
C VAL A 73 3.71 -4.36 10.67
N PHE A 74 4.80 -4.26 11.44
CA PHE A 74 5.97 -3.46 11.11
C PHE A 74 7.20 -4.36 11.12
N ASP A 75 7.98 -4.35 10.03
CA ASP A 75 9.20 -5.15 9.88
C ASP A 75 8.99 -6.66 10.13
N GLY A 76 7.85 -7.18 9.66
CA GLY A 76 7.47 -8.60 9.82
C GLY A 76 7.01 -9.00 11.22
N ALA A 77 7.03 -8.08 12.20
CA ALA A 77 6.51 -8.29 13.54
C ALA A 77 5.16 -7.59 13.74
N ASN A 78 4.21 -8.27 14.37
CA ASN A 78 2.94 -7.66 14.72
C ASN A 78 3.11 -6.80 15.99
N GLU A 79 3.08 -5.48 15.83
CA GLU A 79 3.20 -4.54 16.96
C GLU A 79 1.94 -4.55 17.83
N ASP A 80 0.83 -5.09 17.34
CA ASP A 80 -0.45 -5.16 18.07
C ASP A 80 -0.50 -6.32 19.08
N GLU A 81 0.42 -7.29 18.98
CA GLU A 81 0.57 -8.43 19.92
C GLU A 81 1.57 -8.13 21.06
N VAL A 82 2.20 -6.97 21.02
CA VAL A 82 3.27 -6.63 21.94
C VAL A 82 2.73 -6.29 23.32
N ILE A 83 3.33 -6.90 24.35
CA ILE A 83 3.14 -6.54 25.75
C ILE A 83 4.43 -5.90 26.25
N VAL A 84 4.33 -4.68 26.78
CA VAL A 84 5.44 -3.88 27.27
C VAL A 84 5.40 -3.79 28.79
N VAL A 85 6.53 -4.01 29.44
CA VAL A 85 6.70 -3.91 30.91
C VAL A 85 7.97 -3.13 31.24
N PRO A 86 8.15 -2.61 32.48
CA PRO A 86 9.39 -1.93 32.85
C PRO A 86 10.61 -2.82 32.68
N LEU A 87 11.68 -2.29 32.06
CA LEU A 87 12.92 -3.02 31.77
C LEU A 87 13.50 -3.70 33.02
N THR A 88 13.60 -2.96 34.12
CA THR A 88 14.13 -3.46 35.40
C THR A 88 13.31 -4.63 35.95
N THR A 89 11.99 -4.62 35.76
CA THR A 89 11.08 -5.70 36.16
C THR A 89 11.23 -6.91 35.24
N ALA A 90 11.32 -6.71 33.92
CA ALA A 90 11.51 -7.78 32.95
C ALA A 90 12.83 -8.55 33.18
N MET A 91 13.94 -7.81 33.29
CA MET A 91 15.27 -8.38 33.49
C MET A 91 15.35 -9.27 34.74
N ARG A 92 14.72 -8.85 35.85
CA ARG A 92 14.80 -9.58 37.12
C ARG A 92 13.73 -10.65 37.33
N ARG A 93 12.50 -10.42 36.86
CA ARG A 93 11.35 -11.30 37.20
C ARG A 93 10.84 -12.17 36.06
N LEU A 94 11.11 -11.80 34.81
CA LEU A 94 10.65 -12.58 33.66
C LEU A 94 11.79 -13.38 33.04
N PHE A 95 12.93 -12.71 32.79
CA PHE A 95 14.04 -13.32 32.04
C PHE A 95 15.22 -13.73 32.90
N ASN A 96 15.39 -13.12 34.07
CA ASN A 96 16.53 -13.32 34.96
C ASN A 96 17.89 -13.13 34.25
N VAL A 97 18.02 -12.03 33.50
CA VAL A 97 19.22 -11.64 32.75
C VAL A 97 19.71 -10.26 33.17
N ASP A 98 20.98 -9.96 32.91
CA ASP A 98 21.63 -8.68 33.19
C ASP A 98 22.12 -7.94 31.93
N TYR A 99 21.84 -8.48 30.74
CA TYR A 99 22.17 -7.87 29.45
C TYR A 99 20.92 -7.29 28.74
N LEU A 100 21.17 -6.49 27.70
CA LEU A 100 20.13 -5.89 26.86
C LEU A 100 20.18 -6.50 25.46
N ASP A 101 19.02 -6.89 24.92
CA ASP A 101 18.93 -7.43 23.55
C ASP A 101 19.02 -6.32 22.49
N ARG A 102 18.39 -5.17 22.74
CA ARG A 102 18.27 -4.06 21.77
C ARG A 102 18.24 -2.71 22.48
N ILE A 103 18.91 -1.73 21.89
CA ILE A 103 18.86 -0.33 22.31
C ILE A 103 18.33 0.50 21.15
N TYR A 104 17.20 1.18 21.36
CA TYR A 104 16.64 2.10 20.38
C TYR A 104 17.21 3.50 20.63
N VAL A 105 17.70 4.13 19.57
CA VAL A 105 18.24 5.49 19.61
C VAL A 105 17.54 6.31 18.53
N GLN A 106 16.98 7.45 18.93
CA GLN A 106 16.38 8.40 18.00
C GLN A 106 17.39 9.51 17.69
N ALA A 107 17.73 9.67 16.42
CA ALA A 107 18.57 10.78 15.97
C ALA A 107 17.76 12.08 15.90
N ALA A 108 18.44 13.23 16.08
CA ALA A 108 17.81 14.55 16.00
C ALA A 108 17.30 14.88 14.59
N SER A 109 17.97 14.38 13.55
CA SER A 109 17.59 14.50 12.15
C SER A 109 18.12 13.32 11.33
N GLU A 110 17.59 13.16 10.11
CA GLU A 110 18.04 12.16 9.15
C GLU A 110 19.52 12.39 8.75
N ASP A 111 19.92 13.64 8.58
CA ASP A 111 21.31 14.02 8.26
C ASP A 111 22.31 13.68 9.38
N ALA A 112 21.83 13.61 10.64
CA ALA A 112 22.65 13.27 11.78
C ALA A 112 22.91 11.75 11.90
N LEU A 113 22.15 10.90 11.22
CA LEU A 113 22.25 9.43 11.35
C LEU A 113 23.66 8.87 11.08
N PRO A 114 24.38 9.27 10.00
CA PRO A 114 25.73 8.74 9.76
C PRO A 114 26.70 9.12 10.87
N THR A 115 26.58 10.34 11.40
CA THR A 115 27.42 10.84 12.50
C THR A 115 27.09 10.13 13.81
N ALA A 116 25.81 10.00 14.15
CA ALA A 116 25.34 9.28 15.32
C ALA A 116 25.79 7.81 15.29
N ARG A 117 25.67 7.14 14.15
CA ARG A 117 26.15 5.76 13.97
C ARG A 117 27.63 5.63 14.27
N ARG A 118 28.48 6.50 13.72
CA ARG A 118 29.93 6.49 14.01
C ARG A 118 30.22 6.71 15.49
N GLN A 119 29.57 7.69 16.11
CA GLN A 119 29.75 8.00 17.53
C GLN A 119 29.34 6.82 18.43
N ILE A 120 28.20 6.17 18.13
CA ILE A 120 27.73 4.99 18.86
C ILE A 120 28.69 3.82 18.67
N THR A 121 29.15 3.54 17.44
CA THR A 121 30.15 2.48 17.19
C THR A 121 31.42 2.71 18.01
N THR A 122 31.96 3.93 18.02
CA THR A 122 33.16 4.25 18.80
C THR A 122 32.92 4.08 20.30
N LEU A 123 31.77 4.53 20.80
CA LEU A 123 31.40 4.39 22.21
C LEU A 123 31.26 2.91 22.62
N LEU A 124 30.60 2.09 21.81
CA LEU A 124 30.40 0.67 22.09
C LEU A 124 31.72 -0.10 22.02
N ARG A 125 32.58 0.16 21.04
CA ARG A 125 33.94 -0.43 20.98
C ARG A 125 34.84 -0.05 22.14
N ALA A 126 34.65 1.16 22.71
CA ALA A 126 35.40 1.56 23.90
C ALA A 126 34.90 0.84 25.17
N ARG A 127 33.62 0.45 25.21
CA ARG A 127 33.02 -0.23 26.37
C ARG A 127 33.09 -1.75 26.28
N HIS A 128 33.03 -2.31 25.07
CA HIS A 128 33.00 -3.74 24.82
C HIS A 128 34.39 -4.20 24.35
N THR A 129 34.95 -5.23 24.98
CA THR A 129 36.29 -5.73 24.67
C THR A 129 36.27 -6.95 23.73
N ALA A 130 35.10 -7.43 23.35
CA ALA A 130 34.92 -8.62 22.52
C ALA A 130 35.47 -8.40 21.09
N ARG A 131 36.09 -9.45 20.54
CA ARG A 131 36.47 -9.54 19.12
C ARG A 131 36.01 -10.89 18.55
N PRO A 132 35.22 -10.93 17.47
CA PRO A 132 34.64 -9.80 16.70
C PRO A 132 33.64 -8.95 17.53
N ASP A 133 33.24 -7.79 16.99
CA ASP A 133 32.26 -6.89 17.63
C ASP A 133 31.00 -7.70 18.00
N ASP A 134 30.53 -7.57 19.24
CA ASP A 134 29.35 -8.27 19.80
C ASP A 134 28.03 -7.50 19.59
N PHE A 135 28.09 -6.36 18.90
CA PHE A 135 26.95 -5.51 18.62
C PHE A 135 26.77 -5.30 17.12
N SER A 136 25.53 -5.06 16.71
CA SER A 136 25.19 -4.62 15.36
C SER A 136 24.37 -3.34 15.44
N ILE A 137 24.64 -2.40 14.53
CA ILE A 137 23.87 -1.16 14.41
C ILE A 137 23.08 -1.22 13.11
N GLN A 138 21.77 -1.26 13.24
CA GLN A 138 20.84 -1.25 12.12
C GLN A 138 20.24 0.15 11.96
N ASP A 139 20.32 0.69 10.74
CA ASP A 139 19.69 1.95 10.39
C ASP A 139 18.32 1.66 9.79
N GLN A 140 17.26 2.00 10.52
CA GLN A 140 15.88 1.78 10.07
C GLN A 140 15.56 2.58 8.80
N THR A 141 16.19 3.76 8.61
CA THR A 141 15.95 4.56 7.39
C THR A 141 16.53 3.89 6.17
N ALA A 142 17.67 3.23 6.29
CA ALA A 142 18.27 2.47 5.18
C ALA A 142 17.36 1.31 4.76
N VAL A 143 16.77 0.58 5.72
CA VAL A 143 15.80 -0.50 5.44
C VAL A 143 14.56 0.05 4.76
N MET A 144 13.98 1.13 5.29
CA MET A 144 12.80 1.76 4.69
C MET A 144 13.07 2.28 3.28
N ARG A 145 14.21 2.95 3.04
CA ARG A 145 14.61 3.43 1.71
C ARG A 145 14.83 2.27 0.75
N ALA A 146 15.47 1.18 1.18
CA ALA A 146 15.65 -0.01 0.35
C ALA A 146 14.31 -0.63 -0.05
N GLN A 147 13.37 -0.75 0.88
CA GLN A 147 12.01 -1.24 0.60
C GLN A 147 11.25 -0.30 -0.36
N GLN A 148 11.32 1.02 -0.16
CA GLN A 148 10.70 2.01 -1.05
C GLN A 148 11.30 1.97 -2.45
N GLN A 149 12.61 1.82 -2.58
CA GLN A 149 13.30 1.71 -3.87
C GLN A 149 12.95 0.42 -4.61
N ALA A 150 12.89 -0.71 -3.90
CA ALA A 150 12.48 -1.99 -4.46
C ALA A 150 11.02 -1.94 -4.95
N GLY A 151 10.11 -1.44 -4.09
CA GLY A 151 8.70 -1.26 -4.43
C GLY A 151 8.49 -0.29 -5.60
N GLY A 152 9.21 0.84 -5.61
CA GLY A 152 9.15 1.81 -6.71
C GLY A 152 9.67 1.27 -8.04
N SER A 153 10.66 0.38 -8.01
CA SER A 153 11.19 -0.25 -9.22
C SER A 153 10.21 -1.26 -9.82
N LEU A 154 9.60 -2.10 -8.97
CA LEU A 154 8.53 -3.00 -9.40
C LEU A 154 7.33 -2.22 -9.95
N SER A 155 6.93 -1.14 -9.27
CA SER A 155 5.84 -0.26 -9.71
C SER A 155 6.08 0.30 -11.11
N ARG A 156 7.32 0.76 -11.41
CA ARG A 156 7.68 1.25 -12.75
C ARG A 156 7.54 0.17 -13.84
N VAL A 157 7.93 -1.06 -13.54
CA VAL A 157 7.76 -2.20 -14.48
C VAL A 157 6.27 -2.45 -14.74
N VAL A 158 5.45 -2.49 -13.69
CA VAL A 158 4.00 -2.71 -13.81
C VAL A 158 3.32 -1.57 -14.59
N ILE A 159 3.69 -0.31 -14.32
CA ILE A 159 3.19 0.85 -15.08
C ILE A 159 3.59 0.74 -16.56
N GLY A 160 4.83 0.33 -16.85
CA GLY A 160 5.30 0.10 -18.21
C GLY A 160 4.49 -0.99 -18.94
N LEU A 161 4.27 -2.14 -18.30
CA LEU A 161 3.45 -3.22 -18.84
C LEU A 161 1.99 -2.78 -19.04
N SER A 162 1.45 -2.00 -18.11
CA SER A 162 0.09 -1.45 -18.21
C SER A 162 -0.03 -0.48 -19.39
N ALA A 163 0.95 0.39 -19.59
CA ALA A 163 0.98 1.30 -20.73
C ALA A 163 1.06 0.55 -22.07
N LEU A 164 1.85 -0.51 -22.15
CA LEU A 164 1.91 -1.39 -23.32
C LEU A 164 0.57 -2.08 -23.59
N ALA A 165 -0.06 -2.63 -22.56
CA ALA A 165 -1.37 -3.28 -22.66
C ALA A 165 -2.46 -2.29 -23.13
N LEU A 166 -2.46 -1.07 -22.59
CA LEU A 166 -3.36 0.01 -23.03
C LEU A 166 -3.11 0.40 -24.49
N GLY A 167 -1.84 0.49 -24.91
CA GLY A 167 -1.48 0.76 -26.30
C GLY A 167 -1.97 -0.32 -27.27
N LEU A 168 -1.75 -1.60 -26.93
CA LEU A 168 -2.25 -2.74 -27.71
C LEU A 168 -3.78 -2.76 -27.77
N GLY A 169 -4.44 -2.46 -26.64
CA GLY A 169 -5.89 -2.30 -26.57
C GLY A 169 -6.40 -1.17 -27.48
N GLY A 170 -5.71 -0.04 -27.51
CA GLY A 170 -6.04 1.09 -28.40
C GLY A 170 -5.90 0.76 -29.89
N VAL A 171 -4.85 0.04 -30.28
CA VAL A 171 -4.68 -0.44 -31.66
C VAL A 171 -5.77 -1.45 -32.02
N GLY A 172 -6.11 -2.36 -31.11
CA GLY A 172 -7.22 -3.31 -31.28
C GLY A 172 -8.56 -2.60 -31.47
N LEU A 173 -8.84 -1.57 -30.66
CA LEU A 173 -10.05 -0.75 -30.79
C LEU A 173 -10.12 -0.05 -32.16
N LEU A 174 -9.01 0.53 -32.62
CA LEU A 174 -8.94 1.14 -33.96
C LEU A 174 -9.21 0.09 -35.06
N ALA A 175 -8.62 -1.10 -34.94
CA ALA A 175 -8.80 -2.16 -35.92
C ALA A 175 -10.26 -2.62 -36.02
N VAL A 176 -10.90 -2.90 -34.88
CA VAL A 176 -12.32 -3.30 -34.82
C VAL A 176 -13.21 -2.17 -35.34
N SER A 177 -12.93 -0.92 -34.96
CA SER A 177 -13.71 0.24 -35.42
C SER A 177 -13.59 0.45 -36.93
N LEU A 178 -12.39 0.30 -37.51
CA LEU A 178 -12.20 0.39 -38.97
C LEU A 178 -12.90 -0.75 -39.70
N LEU A 179 -12.86 -1.97 -39.16
CA LEU A 179 -13.55 -3.12 -39.74
C LEU A 179 -15.07 -2.93 -39.70
N SER A 180 -15.62 -2.49 -38.56
CA SER A 180 -17.06 -2.21 -38.40
C SER A 180 -17.54 -1.14 -39.38
N VAL A 181 -16.76 -0.06 -39.58
CA VAL A 181 -17.10 0.93 -40.61
C VAL A 181 -17.11 0.25 -41.98
N ARG A 182 -16.05 -0.50 -42.35
CA ARG A 182 -15.91 -1.22 -43.64
C ARG A 182 -17.07 -2.13 -43.98
N GLU A 183 -17.52 -2.95 -43.03
CA GLU A 183 -18.65 -3.85 -43.23
C GLU A 183 -19.95 -3.07 -43.48
N ARG A 184 -20.09 -1.89 -42.90
CA ARG A 184 -21.25 -1.01 -43.06
C ARG A 184 -21.10 0.03 -44.17
N TYR A 185 -20.06 -0.03 -45.03
CA TYR A 185 -19.85 0.95 -46.12
C TYR A 185 -21.09 1.16 -47.02
N PRO A 186 -21.78 0.09 -47.50
CA PRO A 186 -22.94 0.25 -48.37
C PRO A 186 -24.11 0.96 -47.67
N GLU A 187 -24.31 0.66 -46.39
CA GLU A 187 -25.35 1.29 -45.57
C GLU A 187 -25.07 2.78 -45.35
N ILE A 188 -23.81 3.14 -45.04
CA ILE A 188 -23.37 4.53 -44.89
C ILE A 188 -23.57 5.31 -46.18
N GLY A 189 -23.20 4.70 -47.33
CA GLY A 189 -23.39 5.28 -48.66
C GLY A 189 -24.85 5.57 -48.97
N LEU A 190 -25.75 4.62 -48.67
CA LEU A 190 -27.19 4.80 -48.85
C LEU A 190 -27.73 5.95 -47.98
N ARG A 191 -27.33 6.02 -46.71
CA ARG A 191 -27.76 7.08 -45.78
C ARG A 191 -27.32 8.47 -46.24
N LEU A 192 -26.10 8.60 -46.76
CA LEU A 192 -25.61 9.86 -47.32
C LEU A 192 -26.30 10.22 -48.64
N ALA A 193 -26.59 9.24 -49.51
CA ALA A 193 -27.26 9.46 -50.80
C ALA A 193 -28.71 9.95 -50.64
N VAL A 194 -29.41 9.53 -49.58
CA VAL A 194 -30.79 9.97 -49.26
C VAL A 194 -30.79 11.32 -48.51
N GLY A 195 -29.63 11.96 -48.30
CA GLY A 195 -29.51 13.30 -47.72
C GLY A 195 -29.15 13.33 -46.23
N GLY A 196 -28.71 12.21 -45.64
CA GLY A 196 -28.20 12.17 -44.28
C GLY A 196 -26.96 13.05 -44.11
N ARG A 197 -26.84 13.73 -42.96
CA ARG A 197 -25.71 14.64 -42.71
C ARG A 197 -24.47 13.84 -42.31
N PRO A 198 -23.26 14.18 -42.81
CA PRO A 198 -22.00 13.58 -42.36
C PRO A 198 -21.81 13.60 -40.83
N ARG A 199 -22.35 14.62 -40.17
CA ARG A 199 -22.31 14.76 -38.71
C ARG A 199 -23.07 13.65 -37.98
N ASP A 200 -24.17 13.15 -38.55
CA ASP A 200 -24.99 12.13 -37.91
C ASP A 200 -24.26 10.78 -37.94
N ILE A 201 -23.60 10.47 -39.08
CA ILE A 201 -22.72 9.32 -39.23
C ILE A 201 -21.52 9.42 -38.27
N LEU A 202 -20.88 10.59 -38.20
CA LEU A 202 -19.77 10.83 -37.27
C LEU A 202 -20.18 10.55 -35.82
N LEU A 203 -21.29 11.12 -35.37
CA LEU A 203 -21.76 10.97 -34.00
C LEU A 203 -22.15 9.52 -33.68
N GLN A 204 -22.77 8.80 -34.62
CA GLN A 204 -23.11 7.39 -34.41
C GLN A 204 -21.86 6.53 -34.19
N PHE A 205 -20.89 6.56 -35.11
CA PHE A 205 -19.69 5.72 -34.99
C PHE A 205 -18.79 6.15 -33.83
N PHE A 206 -18.73 7.45 -33.55
CA PHE A 206 -17.98 7.96 -32.40
C PHE A 206 -18.60 7.51 -31.07
N THR A 207 -19.92 7.60 -30.93
CA THR A 207 -20.60 7.14 -29.71
C THR A 207 -20.51 5.62 -29.55
N GLU A 208 -20.58 4.84 -30.63
CA GLU A 208 -20.36 3.38 -30.58
C GLU A 208 -18.95 3.05 -30.04
N ALA A 209 -17.91 3.73 -30.55
CA ALA A 209 -16.54 3.52 -30.07
C ALA A 209 -16.34 3.95 -28.60
N VAL A 210 -16.91 5.10 -28.21
CA VAL A 210 -16.82 5.59 -26.83
C VAL A 210 -17.56 4.66 -25.87
N LEU A 211 -18.76 4.19 -26.23
CA LEU A 211 -19.54 3.26 -25.40
C LEU A 211 -18.81 1.94 -25.18
N ILE A 212 -18.25 1.35 -26.25
CA ILE A 212 -17.47 0.11 -26.15
C ILE A 212 -16.29 0.30 -25.20
N SER A 213 -15.58 1.43 -25.31
CA SER A 213 -14.42 1.67 -24.45
C SER A 213 -14.79 1.96 -23.00
N VAL A 214 -15.86 2.72 -22.74
CA VAL A 214 -16.32 3.01 -21.36
C VAL A 214 -16.77 1.72 -20.68
N LEU A 215 -17.54 0.88 -21.39
CA LEU A 215 -17.96 -0.43 -20.87
C LEU A 215 -16.76 -1.36 -20.64
N GLY A 216 -15.80 -1.38 -21.58
CA GLY A 216 -14.57 -2.15 -21.43
C GLY A 216 -13.72 -1.69 -20.23
N ALA A 217 -13.58 -0.37 -20.04
CA ALA A 217 -12.85 0.20 -18.90
C ALA A 217 -13.56 -0.09 -17.57
N ALA A 218 -14.89 0.01 -17.52
CA ALA A 218 -15.68 -0.33 -16.34
C ALA A 218 -15.58 -1.84 -16.01
N ALA A 219 -15.67 -2.71 -17.01
CA ALA A 219 -15.49 -4.15 -16.84
C ALA A 219 -14.06 -4.49 -16.38
N GLY A 220 -13.04 -3.86 -16.97
CA GLY A 220 -11.65 -4.02 -16.56
C GLY A 220 -11.41 -3.58 -15.12
N LEU A 221 -12.01 -2.45 -14.70
CA LEU A 221 -11.94 -2.00 -13.31
C LEU A 221 -12.61 -3.01 -12.36
N ALA A 222 -13.79 -3.53 -12.71
CA ALA A 222 -14.48 -4.55 -11.92
C ALA A 222 -13.63 -5.83 -11.76
N VAL A 223 -13.03 -6.31 -12.85
CA VAL A 223 -12.10 -7.45 -12.82
C VAL A 223 -10.88 -7.14 -11.96
N GLY A 224 -10.33 -5.93 -12.04
CA GLY A 224 -9.21 -5.48 -11.21
C GLY A 224 -9.53 -5.50 -9.72
N VAL A 225 -10.71 -4.98 -9.33
CA VAL A 225 -11.18 -5.00 -7.93
C VAL A 225 -11.32 -6.44 -7.43
N VAL A 226 -11.96 -7.32 -8.21
CA VAL A 226 -12.09 -8.74 -7.85
C VAL A 226 -10.72 -9.41 -7.74
N GLY A 227 -9.79 -9.08 -8.63
CA GLY A 227 -8.42 -9.59 -8.60
C GLY A 227 -7.65 -9.18 -7.34
N ILE A 228 -7.87 -7.97 -6.83
CA ILE A 228 -7.28 -7.49 -5.56
C ILE A 228 -7.80 -8.31 -4.38
N GLU A 229 -9.11 -8.54 -4.30
CA GLU A 229 -9.72 -9.34 -3.23
C GLU A 229 -9.16 -10.77 -3.23
N ILE A 230 -9.15 -11.43 -4.40
CA ILE A 230 -8.60 -12.78 -4.55
C ILE A 230 -7.10 -12.81 -4.23
N GLY A 231 -6.34 -11.83 -4.73
CA GLY A 231 -4.91 -11.72 -4.48
C GLY A 231 -4.59 -11.53 -2.99
N SER A 232 -5.35 -10.69 -2.30
CA SER A 232 -5.19 -10.44 -0.86
C SER A 232 -5.48 -11.69 -0.03
N ALA A 233 -6.52 -12.46 -0.40
CA ALA A 233 -6.88 -13.70 0.28
C ALA A 233 -5.82 -14.79 0.10
N LEU A 234 -5.25 -14.91 -1.11
CA LEU A 234 -4.26 -15.95 -1.42
C LEU A 234 -2.88 -15.65 -0.84
N THR A 235 -2.46 -14.38 -0.85
CA THR A 235 -1.11 -13.97 -0.42
C THR A 235 -1.02 -13.54 1.03
N ARG A 236 -2.17 -13.34 1.71
CA ARG A 236 -2.28 -12.69 3.03
C ARG A 236 -1.61 -11.31 3.10
N TRP A 237 -1.39 -10.67 1.95
CA TRP A 237 -0.85 -9.32 1.88
C TRP A 237 -1.99 -8.33 1.65
N PRO A 238 -2.12 -7.26 2.46
CA PRO A 238 -3.16 -6.26 2.28
C PRO A 238 -2.87 -5.46 1.00
N MET A 239 -3.52 -5.85 -0.10
CA MET A 239 -3.49 -5.11 -1.36
C MET A 239 -4.50 -3.97 -1.28
N LEU A 240 -4.01 -2.74 -1.10
CA LEU A 240 -4.87 -1.56 -1.00
C LEU A 240 -5.12 -0.96 -2.38
N LEU A 241 -6.39 -0.76 -2.74
CA LEU A 241 -6.77 -0.03 -3.94
C LEU A 241 -6.73 1.48 -3.66
N SER A 242 -5.75 2.18 -4.26
CA SER A 242 -5.76 3.65 -4.28
C SER A 242 -6.77 4.16 -5.30
N TRP A 243 -7.55 5.19 -4.94
CA TRP A 243 -8.49 5.84 -5.87
C TRP A 243 -7.78 6.35 -7.15
N GLN A 244 -6.53 6.78 -7.02
CA GLN A 244 -5.69 7.24 -8.14
C GLN A 244 -5.42 6.11 -9.13
N ALA A 245 -5.20 4.89 -8.62
CA ALA A 245 -4.95 3.71 -9.44
C ALA A 245 -6.20 3.26 -10.22
N ALA A 246 -7.40 3.66 -9.79
CA ALA A 246 -8.63 3.47 -10.56
C ALA A 246 -8.84 4.59 -11.59
N VAL A 247 -8.65 5.84 -11.19
CA VAL A 247 -8.97 7.01 -12.04
C VAL A 247 -7.99 7.19 -13.19
N TYR A 248 -6.68 7.06 -12.97
CA TYR A 248 -5.71 7.32 -14.04
C TYR A 248 -5.82 6.35 -15.22
N PRO A 249 -5.84 5.01 -15.02
CA PRO A 249 -5.96 4.09 -16.15
C PRO A 249 -7.32 4.21 -16.87
N PHE A 250 -8.40 4.44 -16.12
CA PHE A 250 -9.72 4.68 -16.69
C PHE A 250 -9.72 5.93 -17.59
N SER A 251 -9.16 7.03 -17.09
CA SER A 251 -9.07 8.29 -17.85
C SER A 251 -8.22 8.15 -19.11
N ILE A 252 -7.10 7.41 -19.02
CA ILE A 252 -6.24 7.10 -20.17
C ILE A 252 -6.99 6.23 -21.19
N SER A 253 -7.73 5.22 -20.74
CA SER A 253 -8.54 4.37 -21.63
C SER A 253 -9.59 5.18 -22.38
N VAL A 254 -10.30 6.09 -21.70
CA VAL A 254 -11.24 7.01 -22.36
C VAL A 254 -10.53 7.93 -23.35
N ALA A 255 -9.37 8.49 -23.00
CA ALA A 255 -8.60 9.34 -23.92
C ALA A 255 -8.17 8.58 -25.19
N ILE A 256 -7.70 7.33 -25.04
CA ILE A 256 -7.38 6.43 -26.15
C ILE A 256 -8.62 6.22 -27.03
N ALA A 257 -9.79 5.97 -26.43
CA ALA A 257 -11.04 5.79 -27.16
C ALA A 257 -11.45 7.02 -27.97
N LEU A 258 -11.30 8.21 -27.39
CA LEU A 258 -11.61 9.46 -28.08
C LEU A 258 -10.73 9.63 -29.32
N VAL A 259 -9.43 9.37 -29.20
CA VAL A 259 -8.46 9.50 -30.31
C VAL A 259 -8.70 8.43 -31.37
N PHE A 260 -8.73 7.16 -30.97
CA PHE A 260 -8.81 6.03 -31.90
C PHE A 260 -10.22 5.77 -32.44
N GLY A 261 -11.27 6.23 -31.75
CA GLY A 261 -12.66 6.19 -32.22
C GLY A 261 -13.03 7.34 -33.15
N ALA A 262 -12.41 8.52 -32.99
CA ALA A 262 -12.67 9.66 -33.87
C ALA A 262 -12.17 9.43 -35.30
N TYR A 263 -11.02 8.77 -35.48
CA TYR A 263 -10.43 8.56 -36.80
C TYR A 263 -11.33 7.73 -37.76
N PRO A 264 -11.82 6.53 -37.39
CA PRO A 264 -12.73 5.76 -38.23
C PRO A 264 -14.05 6.48 -38.48
N ALA A 265 -14.61 7.15 -37.47
CA ALA A 265 -15.86 7.88 -37.58
C ALA A 265 -15.76 9.07 -38.57
N LEU A 266 -14.65 9.81 -38.55
CA LEU A 266 -14.35 10.85 -39.53
C LEU A 266 -14.20 10.29 -40.94
N ARG A 267 -13.58 9.11 -41.07
CA ARG A 267 -13.43 8.43 -42.36
C ARG A 267 -14.78 7.97 -42.91
N ALA A 268 -15.67 7.47 -42.05
CA ALA A 268 -17.04 7.09 -42.40
C ALA A 268 -17.87 8.28 -42.89
N ALA A 269 -17.79 9.41 -42.17
CA ALA A 269 -18.55 10.62 -42.48
C ALA A 269 -18.14 11.29 -43.81
N ARG A 270 -16.91 11.06 -44.28
CA ARG A 270 -16.36 11.64 -45.52
C ARG A 270 -16.42 10.68 -46.71
N LEU A 271 -17.21 9.61 -46.63
CA LEU A 271 -17.38 8.67 -47.72
C LEU A 271 -18.13 9.31 -48.90
N ASP A 272 -17.65 9.02 -50.11
CA ASP A 272 -18.35 9.38 -51.35
C ASP A 272 -19.51 8.39 -51.56
N PRO A 273 -20.78 8.86 -51.55
CA PRO A 273 -21.96 7.99 -51.64
C PRO A 273 -21.98 7.13 -52.91
N ILE A 274 -21.48 7.67 -54.02
CA ILE A 274 -21.50 6.98 -55.32
C ILE A 274 -20.48 5.83 -55.30
N ARG A 275 -19.29 6.05 -54.74
CA ARG A 275 -18.26 5.01 -54.61
C ARG A 275 -18.68 3.92 -53.62
N ALA A 276 -19.38 4.28 -52.54
CA ALA A 276 -19.84 3.32 -51.53
C ALA A 276 -20.91 2.35 -52.04
N LEU A 277 -21.71 2.74 -53.05
CA LEU A 277 -22.74 1.87 -53.66
C LEU A 277 -22.20 0.96 -54.78
N HIS A 278 -21.05 1.31 -55.36
CA HIS A 278 -20.40 0.54 -56.43
C HIS A 278 -19.28 -0.39 -55.95
N SER A 279 -18.85 -0.31 -54.69
CA SER A 279 -17.91 -1.26 -54.10
C SER A 279 -18.63 -2.59 -53.81
N ARG A 280 -18.59 -3.52 -54.76
CA ARG A 280 -18.72 -4.96 -54.49
C ARG A 280 -17.37 -5.56 -54.20
#